data_AF-A0A5A7RML0-F1
#
_entry.id   AF-A0A5A7RML0-F1
#
_cell.length_a   1.000
_cell.length_b   1.000
_cell.length_c   1.000
_cell.angle_alpha   90.00
_cell.angle_beta   90.00
_cell.angle_gamma   90.00
#
_symmetry.space_group_name_H-M   'P 1'
#
loop_
_entity.id
_entity.type
_entity.pdbx_description
1 polymer ?
#
loop_
_entity_poly.entity_id
_entity_poly.type
_entity_poly.pdbx_seq_one_letter_code
_entity_poly.pdbx_strand_id
1 'polypeptide(L)' 'MKEVAEVRELKVNRYVIIDDEPCKIVSITTSKPGKHGEAK' A
#
# COMPACT_ATOMS: atom_id res chain seq x y z
N MET A 1 -9.45 15.30 -1.35
CA MET A 1 -8.25 15.50 -2.18
C MET A 1 -7.56 14.15 -2.30
N LYS A 2 -7.13 13.74 -3.50
CA LYS A 2 -6.32 12.51 -3.65
C LYS A 2 -4.87 12.88 -3.34
N GLU A 3 -4.22 12.12 -2.47
CA GLU A 3 -2.82 12.33 -2.07
C GLU A 3 -1.98 11.17 -2.61
N VAL A 4 -0.79 11.49 -3.13
CA VAL A 4 0.21 10.48 -3.49
C VAL A 4 1.02 10.17 -2.24
N ALA A 5 1.02 8.91 -1.83
CA ALA A 5 1.77 8.41 -0.70
C ALA A 5 2.56 7.17 -1.11
N GLU A 6 3.60 6.83 -0.36
CA GLU A 6 4.36 5.62 -0.60
C GLU A 6 3.59 4.38 -0.11
N VAL A 7 3.79 3.23 -0.75
CA VAL A 7 3.08 1.97 -0.40
C VAL A 7 3.31 1.58 1.06
N ARG A 8 4.50 1.84 1.61
CA ARG A 8 4.84 1.56 3.02
C ARG A 8 4.07 2.41 4.04
N GLU A 9 3.45 3.50 3.62
CA GLU A 9 2.68 4.40 4.50
C GLU A 9 1.19 4.04 4.56
N LEU A 10 0.75 3.10 3.71
CA LEU A 10 -0.64 2.64 3.65
C LEU A 10 -1.01 1.87 4.92
N LYS A 11 -2.28 2.00 5.33
CA LYS A 11 -2.83 1.34 6.52
C LYS A 11 -4.17 0.68 6.21
N VAL A 12 -4.45 -0.43 6.86
CA VAL A 12 -5.75 -1.12 6.81
C VAL A 12 -6.87 -0.14 7.22
N ASN A 13 -8.05 -0.31 6.63
CA ASN A 13 -9.22 0.58 6.75
C ASN A 13 -9.08 1.97 6.10
N ARG A 14 -8.00 2.25 5.36
CA ARG A 14 -7.92 3.40 4.44
C ARG A 14 -8.36 3.02 3.02
N TYR A 15 -8.49 4.03 2.16
CA TYR A 15 -8.81 3.85 0.73
C TYR A 15 -7.57 4.01 -0.13
N VAL A 16 -7.51 3.25 -1.23
CA VAL A 16 -6.50 3.33 -2.28
C VAL A 16 -7.20 3.28 -3.64
N ILE A 17 -6.63 3.90 -4.67
CA ILE A 17 -7.11 3.77 -6.04
C ILE A 17 -6.33 2.65 -6.73
N ILE A 18 -7.02 1.66 -7.29
CA ILE A 18 -6.46 0.57 -8.10
C ILE A 18 -7.26 0.54 -9.39
N ASP A 19 -6.59 0.56 -10.55
CA ASP A 19 -7.23 0.57 -11.87
C ASP A 19 -8.32 1.65 -12.02
N ASP A 20 -8.03 2.87 -11.52
CA ASP A 20 -8.95 4.02 -11.45
C ASP A 20 -10.19 3.84 -10.54
N GLU A 21 -10.31 2.72 -9.83
CA GLU A 21 -11.40 2.44 -8.90
C GLU A 21 -11.00 2.64 -7.42
N PRO A 22 -11.87 3.24 -6.58
CA PRO A 22 -11.63 3.36 -5.15
C PRO A 22 -11.89 2.05 -4.41
N CYS A 23 -10.83 1.50 -3.80
CA CYS A 23 -10.89 0.27 -3.01
C CYS A 23 -10.60 0.55 -1.54
N LYS A 24 -11.23 -0.21 -0.64
CA LYS A 24 -10.89 -0.20 0.80
C LYS A 24 -9.80 -1.24 1.06
N ILE A 25 -8.75 -0.85 1.77
CA ILE A 25 -7.68 -1.76 2.19
C ILE A 25 -8.21 -2.65 3.32
N VAL A 26 -8.41 -3.93 3.04
CA VAL A 26 -8.87 -4.94 4.02
C VAL A 26 -7.70 -5.64 4.71
N SER A 27 -6.55 -5.76 4.05
CA SER A 27 -5.34 -6.38 4.57
C SER A 27 -4.12 -5.87 3.79
N ILE A 28 -2.95 -5.86 4.43
CA ILE A 28 -1.66 -5.59 3.79
C ILE A 28 -0.73 -6.73 4.15
N THR A 29 -0.01 -7.27 3.17
CA THR A 29 1.05 -8.26 3.39
C THR A 29 2.28 -7.75 2.66
N THR A 30 3.43 -7.82 3.32
CA THR A 30 4.71 -7.36 2.78
C THR A 30 5.70 -8.50 2.89
N SER A 31 6.53 -8.69 1.86
CA SER A 31 7.57 -9.70 1.88
C SER A 31 8.63 -9.38 2.94
N LYS A 32 9.44 -10.37 3.32
CA LYS A 32 10.66 -10.07 4.08
C LYS A 32 11.56 -9.13 3.27
N PRO A 33 12.27 -8.19 3.91
CA PRO A 33 13.25 -7.36 3.23
C PRO A 33 14.34 -8.22 2.59
N GLY A 34 14.74 -7.89 1.38
CA GLY A 34 15.89 -8.48 0.71
C GLY A 34 17.21 -8.02 1.33
N LYS A 35 18.33 -8.51 0.79
CA LYS A 35 19.69 -8.17 1.26
C LYS A 35 19.97 -6.66 1.31
N HIS A 36 19.31 -5.89 0.44
CA HIS A 36 19.44 -4.44 0.35
C HIS A 36 18.24 -3.68 0.94
N GLY A 37 17.40 -4.35 1.73
CA GLY A 37 16.30 -3.71 2.46
C GLY A 37 15.00 -3.52 1.67
N GLU A 38 14.97 -3.89 0.39
CA GLU A 38 13.77 -3.80 -0.44
C GLU A 38 12.77 -4.91 -0.08
N ALA A 39 11.51 -4.52 0.15
CA ALA A 39 10.41 -5.45 0.38
C ALA A 39 9.30 -5.16 -0.64
N LYS A 40 8.64 -6.23 -1.08
CA LYS A 40 7.48 -6.16 -1.99
C LYS A 40 6.20 -6.11 -1.20
#